data_AF-A0A7V3MFE2-F1
#
_entry.id   AF-A0A7V3MFE2-F1
#
_cell.length_a   1.000
_cell.length_b   1.000
_cell.length_c   1.000
_cell.angle_alpha   90.00
_cell.angle_beta   90.00
_cell.angle_gamma   90.00
#
_symmetry.space_group_name_H-M   'P 1'
#
loop_
_entity.id
_entity.type
_entity.pdbx_description
1 polymer ?
#
loop_
_entity_poly.entity_id
_entity_poly.type
_entity_poly.pdbx_seq_one_letter_code
_entity_poly.pdbx_strand_id
1 'polypeptide(L)' 'DGWLVHEGDAAIIEGVAVRSVPLVMTDPQATADMVAAGLGLVGVSA' A
#
# COMPACT_ATOMS: atom_id res chain seq x y z
N ASP A 1 -3.46 4.45 10.18
CA ASP A 1 -3.73 3.02 10.46
C ASP A 1 -2.81 2.08 9.69
N GLY A 2 -2.68 2.24 8.37
CA GLY A 2 -1.74 1.47 7.55
C GLY A 2 -0.65 2.33 6.91
N TRP A 3 0.46 1.69 6.52
CA TRP A 3 1.57 2.29 5.77
C TRP A 3 1.98 1.35 4.63
N LEU A 4 1.98 1.87 3.39
CA LEU A 4 2.47 1.14 2.22
C LEU A 4 3.92 1.53 1.95
N VAL A 5 4.76 0.54 1.67
CA VAL A 5 6.16 0.74 1.23
C VAL A 5 6.37 0.11 -0.14
N HIS A 6 7.36 0.59 -0.87
CA HIS A 6 7.70 0.02 -2.16
C HIS A 6 8.31 -1.39 -2.00
N GLU A 7 8.38 -2.16 -3.07
CA GLU A 7 9.04 -3.46 -3.10
C GLU A 7 10.53 -3.29 -2.81
N GLY A 8 11.04 -4.09 -1.88
CA GLY A 8 12.43 -4.01 -1.41
C GLY A 8 12.68 -2.94 -0.33
N ASP A 9 11.69 -2.12 0.01
CA ASP A 9 11.75 -1.20 1.15
C ASP A 9 11.11 -1.84 2.40
N ALA A 10 11.50 -1.38 3.59
CA ALA A 10 11.04 -1.91 4.87
C ALA A 10 10.82 -0.81 5.91
N ALA A 11 9.66 -0.85 6.55
CA ALA A 11 9.34 -0.03 7.72
C ALA A 11 8.76 -0.90 8.84
N ILE A 12 9.19 -0.65 10.07
CA ILE A 12 8.63 -1.27 11.27
C ILE A 12 8.18 -0.13 12.18
N ILE A 13 6.87 -0.02 12.38
CA ILE A 13 6.26 1.02 13.19
C ILE A 13 5.27 0.34 14.13
N GLU A 14 5.45 0.52 15.44
CA GLU A 14 4.56 -0.08 16.43
C GLU A 14 3.12 0.41 16.26
N GLY A 15 2.17 -0.51 16.21
CA GLY A 15 0.74 -0.21 16.06
C GLY A 15 0.28 0.17 14.64
N VAL A 16 1.17 0.13 13.64
CA VAL A 16 0.84 0.44 12.23
C VAL A 16 0.98 -0.80 11.36
N ALA A 17 -0.04 -1.10 10.56
CA ALA A 17 0.01 -2.19 9.60
C ALA A 17 0.88 -1.77 8.40
N VAL A 18 2.03 -2.42 8.21
CA VAL A 18 2.94 -2.14 7.08
C VAL A 18 2.79 -3.22 6.01
N ARG A 19 2.70 -2.82 4.74
CA ARG A 19 2.68 -3.76 3.59
C ARG A 19 3.55 -3.24 2.44
N SER A 20 4.29 -4.14 1.81
CA SER A 20 5.09 -3.84 0.62
C SER A 20 4.29 -4.13 -0.65
N VAL A 21 4.24 -3.17 -1.57
CA VAL A 21 3.56 -3.25 -2.87
C VAL A 21 4.30 -2.40 -3.92
N PRO A 22 4.07 -2.60 -5.23
CA PRO A 22 4.53 -1.65 -6.25
C PRO A 22 3.93 -0.26 -5.98
N LEU A 23 4.77 0.75 -5.77
CA LEU A 23 4.36 2.13 -5.45
C LEU A 23 4.90 3.14 -6.48
N VAL A 24 5.21 2.66 -7.69
CA VAL A 24 5.60 3.51 -8.81
C VAL A 24 4.36 3.82 -9.64
N MET A 25 3.99 5.09 -9.70
CA MET A 25 2.83 5.57 -10.45
C MET A 25 3.16 5.71 -11.95
N THR A 26 3.46 4.60 -12.62
CA THR A 26 3.82 4.59 -14.05
C THR A 26 2.68 5.01 -14.95
N ASP A 27 1.45 4.67 -14.57
CA ASP A 27 0.22 4.95 -15.31
C ASP A 27 -1.01 4.95 -14.36
N PRO A 28 -2.19 5.38 -14.84
CA PRO A 28 -3.40 5.39 -14.01
C PRO A 28 -3.83 4.02 -13.49
N GLN A 29 -3.57 2.92 -14.23
CA GLN A 29 -3.93 1.58 -13.77
C GLN A 29 -3.03 1.15 -12.62
N ALA A 30 -1.71 1.37 -12.72
CA ALA A 30 -0.78 1.12 -11.62
C ALA A 30 -1.18 1.90 -10.36
N THR A 31 -1.64 3.13 -10.53
CA THR A 31 -2.13 3.95 -9.42
C THR A 31 -3.44 3.42 -8.85
N ALA A 32 -4.36 2.91 -9.68
CA ALA A 32 -5.59 2.28 -9.22
C ALA A 32 -5.30 1.02 -8.37
N ASP A 33 -4.33 0.21 -8.79
CA ASP A 33 -3.90 -0.99 -8.06
C ASP A 33 -3.30 -0.62 -6.69
N MET A 34 -2.54 0.49 -6.61
CA MET A 34 -2.04 1.03 -5.35
C MET A 34 -3.18 1.45 -4.40
N VAL A 35 -4.21 2.11 -4.94
CA VAL A 35 -5.39 2.50 -4.14
C VAL A 35 -6.12 1.27 -3.61
N ALA A 36 -6.32 0.24 -4.45
CA ALA A 36 -6.93 -1.02 -4.03
C ALA A 36 -6.13 -1.70 -2.91
N ALA A 37 -4.80 -1.69 -3.00
CA ALA A 37 -3.94 -2.20 -1.93
C ALA A 37 -4.09 -1.41 -0.61
N GLY A 38 -4.23 -0.09 -0.69
CA GLY A 38 -4.50 0.78 0.45
C GLY A 38 -5.83 0.47 1.12
N LEU A 39 -6.92 0.36 0.35
CA LEU A 39 -8.25 0.01 0.85
C LEU A 39 -8.24 -1.38 1.52
N GLY A 40 -7.59 -2.36 0.89
CA GLY A 40 -7.43 -3.70 1.44
C GLY A 40 -6.55 -3.77 2.68
N LEU A 41 -5.64 -2.81 2.90
CA LEU A 41 -4.81 -2.74 4.10
C LEU A 41 -5.61 -2.29 5.32
N VAL A 42 -6.58 -1.38 5.13
CA VAL A 42 -7.44 -0.85 6.21
C VAL A 42 -8.78 -1.61 6.33
N GLY A 43 -8.96 -2.69 5.58
CA GLY A 43 -10.16 -3.54 5.66
C GLY A 43 -11.42 -2.92 5.04
N VAL A 44 -11.27 -1.90 4.19
CA VAL A 44 -12.40 -1.28 3.49
C VAL A 44 -12.65 -2.01 2.17
N SER A 45 -13.90 -2.44 1.96
CA SER A 45 -14.35 -3.05 0.70
C SER A 45 -14.99 -2.00 -0.19
N ALA A 46 -14.69 -2.01 -1.50
CA ALA A 46 -15.33 -1.18 -2.51
C ALA A 46 -16.67 -1.77 -2.97
#